data_AF-A0A931DW60-F1
#
_entry.id   AF-A0A931DW60-F1
#
_cell.length_a   1.000
_cell.length_b   1.000
_cell.length_c   1.000
_cell.angle_alpha   90.00
_cell.angle_beta   90.00
_cell.angle_gamma   90.00
#
_symmetry.space_group_name_H-M   'P 1'
#
loop_
_entity.id
_entity.type
_entity.pdbx_description
1 polymer ?
#
loop_
_entity_poly.entity_id
_entity_poly.type
_entity_poly.pdbx_seq_one_letter_code
_entity_poly.pdbx_strand_id
1 'polypeptide(L)'
;MTAKRTPSLLDATCEAFVYDLAEISPTLGTELGLEGYDGELQDFSPNYWSAIADRIRELIADVDALNDGTDASDDEDDFDSIDELTAEILRERMSVELELHHQGENLRQLNNITSPVQEIRKALTVMPKDTADDLENVESRLRQVSASLAGYRESLAEAASQGDVASARQIDCVTSQCEALADDGSLLEDLGLAPDNDAVRTAKGAFADMGDWLSTELAPLAKHYDAVGRDRYELFSEYFLGRQIDLDEAYDWSLEELKKLVERQGAVAKKLYGDDVNVRGAYRRLDNDPGYSLTDSEVFVSWMQDMSDRLIDQLDGTLFTLPEELRTIECALGEAGHGGVVYAPPSEDLSRPGTLWWSTPGGETIHAWHELTKICHEGVPGHHVQQGIAMAQRNTLNLWRRTMNFNSAHGEGWSVYAENLMEEVGFFEDPAYEMGLLDSVRLRLARVAVDIGVHLRKQTPDGTGTWDVAYAKAFLRDNTAMNEARLGFELDRYLGWPGQATSYALGYRDWLDLRDAALAQGMSLKEFHDKALRLGSMPMDILRRHVLN
;
A
#
# COMPACT_ATOMS: atom_id res chain seq x y z
N MET A 1 5.26 30.68 -16.98
CA MET A 1 3.96 30.36 -16.37
C MET A 1 3.08 29.86 -17.49
N THR A 2 2.89 28.55 -17.58
CA THR A 2 1.81 27.96 -18.37
C THR A 2 0.48 28.51 -17.84
N ALA A 3 -0.47 28.82 -18.74
CA ALA A 3 -1.79 29.27 -18.32
C ALA A 3 -2.42 28.18 -17.43
N LYS A 4 -3.14 28.60 -16.38
CA LYS A 4 -3.89 27.67 -15.53
C LYS A 4 -4.97 27.01 -16.39
N ARG A 5 -4.99 25.68 -16.46
CA ARG A 5 -6.05 24.93 -17.15
C ARG A 5 -7.38 25.22 -16.47
N THR A 6 -8.41 25.47 -17.27
CA THR A 6 -9.78 25.54 -16.77
C THR A 6 -10.27 24.11 -16.56
N PRO A 7 -10.80 23.73 -15.38
CA PRO A 7 -11.33 22.39 -15.17
C PRO A 7 -12.44 22.07 -16.18
N SER A 8 -12.42 20.85 -16.71
CA SER A 8 -13.41 20.32 -17.65
C SER A 8 -14.66 19.82 -16.93
N LEU A 9 -15.69 19.44 -17.69
CA LEU A 9 -16.84 18.72 -17.14
C LEU A 9 -16.44 17.38 -16.55
N LEU A 10 -15.48 16.67 -17.16
CA LEU A 10 -14.96 15.41 -16.63
C LEU A 10 -14.28 15.61 -15.27
N ASP A 11 -13.49 16.68 -15.10
CA ASP A 11 -12.88 16.99 -13.80
C ASP A 11 -13.94 17.20 -12.73
N ALA A 12 -15.00 17.96 -13.03
CA ALA A 12 -16.10 18.21 -12.12
C ALA A 12 -16.85 16.93 -11.76
N THR A 13 -17.08 16.02 -12.73
CA THR A 13 -17.66 14.69 -12.48
C THR A 13 -16.77 13.85 -11.56
N CYS A 14 -15.45 13.88 -11.76
CA CYS A 14 -14.49 13.18 -10.89
C CYS A 14 -14.48 13.76 -9.47
N GLU A 15 -14.58 15.08 -9.31
CA GLU A 15 -14.68 15.72 -8.01
C GLU A 15 -15.97 15.32 -7.29
N ALA A 16 -17.12 15.39 -7.98
CA ALA A 16 -18.40 14.95 -7.42
C ALA A 16 -18.35 13.49 -6.96
N PHE A 17 -17.76 12.61 -7.77
CA PHE A 17 -17.60 11.19 -7.43
C PHE A 17 -16.83 10.97 -6.12
N VAL A 18 -15.77 11.75 -5.85
CA VAL A 18 -15.02 11.66 -4.58
C VAL A 18 -15.92 12.00 -3.38
N TYR A 19 -16.73 13.06 -3.50
CA TYR A 19 -17.66 13.45 -2.44
C TYR A 19 -18.78 12.44 -2.26
N ASP A 20 -19.36 11.92 -3.36
CA ASP A 20 -20.40 10.89 -3.32
C ASP A 20 -19.88 9.61 -2.62
N LEU A 21 -18.64 9.22 -2.88
CA LEU A 21 -18.03 8.08 -2.20
C LEU A 21 -17.73 8.34 -0.72
N ALA A 22 -17.40 9.57 -0.33
CA ALA A 22 -17.25 9.93 1.08
C ALA A 22 -18.59 9.85 1.83
N GLU A 23 -19.71 10.18 1.17
CA GLU A 23 -21.06 9.99 1.73
C GLU A 23 -21.40 8.50 1.94
N ILE A 24 -21.05 7.64 0.98
CA ILE A 24 -21.27 6.19 1.09
C ILE A 24 -20.31 5.56 2.10
N SER A 25 -19.06 6.03 2.15
CA SER A 25 -17.97 5.51 2.97
C SER A 25 -17.34 6.61 3.83
N PRO A 26 -17.95 6.99 4.97
CA PRO A 26 -17.50 8.12 5.78
C PRO A 26 -16.05 8.03 6.27
N THR A 27 -15.52 6.83 6.48
CA THR A 27 -14.10 6.64 6.81
C THR A 27 -13.16 7.16 5.72
N LEU A 28 -13.52 7.04 4.44
CA LEU A 28 -12.79 7.65 3.33
C LEU A 28 -12.83 9.19 3.46
N GLY A 29 -13.98 9.76 3.84
CA GLY A 29 -14.13 11.18 4.11
C GLY A 29 -13.13 11.67 5.17
N THR A 30 -13.02 10.98 6.30
CA THR A 30 -12.01 11.27 7.34
C THR A 30 -10.59 11.14 6.80
N GLU A 31 -10.27 10.07 6.06
CA GLU A 31 -8.92 9.86 5.51
C GLU A 31 -8.50 10.95 4.52
N LEU A 32 -9.45 11.44 3.73
CA LEU A 32 -9.26 12.54 2.81
C LEU A 32 -9.24 13.92 3.49
N GLY A 33 -9.56 13.99 4.79
CA GLY A 33 -9.67 15.23 5.55
C GLY A 33 -10.90 16.07 5.18
N LEU A 34 -11.98 15.43 4.72
CA LEU A 34 -13.26 16.08 4.45
C LEU A 34 -14.03 16.30 5.76
N GLU A 35 -14.56 17.51 5.93
CA GLU A 35 -15.34 17.86 7.12
C GLU A 35 -16.68 17.11 7.17
N GLY A 36 -17.14 16.79 8.39
CA GLY A 36 -18.48 16.24 8.63
C GLY A 36 -18.58 14.71 8.68
N TYR A 37 -17.50 13.99 8.42
CA TYR A 37 -17.51 12.51 8.36
C TYR A 37 -16.94 11.82 9.61
N ASP A 38 -16.19 12.55 10.45
CA ASP A 38 -15.46 11.99 11.60
C ASP A 38 -16.36 11.25 12.60
N GLY A 39 -17.61 11.67 12.77
CA GLY A 39 -18.56 10.99 13.65
C GLY A 39 -19.29 9.78 13.06
N GLU A 40 -19.09 9.49 11.76
CA GLU A 40 -19.87 8.51 10.99
C GLU A 40 -19.07 7.26 10.63
N LEU A 41 -19.76 6.13 10.42
CA LEU A 41 -19.16 4.85 10.04
C LEU A 41 -20.06 4.07 9.08
N GLN A 42 -19.52 3.63 7.94
CA GLN A 42 -20.26 2.76 7.03
C GLN A 42 -20.55 1.37 7.63
N ASP A 43 -21.57 0.69 7.11
CA ASP A 43 -22.04 -0.58 7.67
C ASP A 43 -21.39 -1.85 7.09
N PHE A 44 -20.59 -1.74 6.01
CA PHE A 44 -19.97 -2.85 5.28
C PHE A 44 -20.93 -3.98 4.86
N SER A 45 -22.23 -3.70 4.77
CA SER A 45 -23.26 -4.62 4.31
C SER A 45 -23.19 -4.87 2.80
N PRO A 46 -23.90 -5.89 2.27
CA PRO A 46 -24.02 -6.07 0.82
C PRO A 46 -24.59 -4.82 0.12
N ASN A 47 -25.46 -4.06 0.79
CA ASN A 47 -26.02 -2.82 0.26
C ASN A 47 -24.96 -1.72 0.15
N TYR A 48 -24.07 -1.59 1.14
CA TYR A 48 -22.94 -0.66 1.06
C TYR A 48 -22.06 -0.94 -0.16
N TRP A 49 -21.67 -2.21 -0.34
CA TRP A 49 -20.84 -2.59 -1.48
C TRP A 49 -21.55 -2.41 -2.83
N SER A 50 -22.86 -2.67 -2.87
CA SER A 50 -23.68 -2.42 -4.06
C SER A 50 -23.78 -0.92 -4.38
N ALA A 51 -23.92 -0.06 -3.36
CA ALA A 51 -23.97 1.40 -3.55
C ALA A 51 -22.66 1.94 -4.13
N ILE A 52 -21.50 1.46 -3.67
CA ILE A 52 -20.21 1.81 -4.27
C ILE A 52 -20.16 1.37 -5.74
N ALA A 53 -20.53 0.12 -6.02
CA ALA A 53 -20.51 -0.41 -7.39
C ALA A 53 -21.48 0.33 -8.32
N ASP A 54 -22.65 0.71 -7.84
CA ASP A 54 -23.62 1.50 -8.60
C ASP A 54 -23.05 2.88 -8.94
N ARG A 55 -22.44 3.57 -7.97
CA ARG A 55 -21.81 4.86 -8.22
C ARG A 55 -20.65 4.77 -9.20
N ILE A 56 -19.86 3.70 -9.14
CA ILE A 56 -18.80 3.43 -10.14
C ILE A 56 -19.39 3.23 -11.54
N ARG A 57 -20.48 2.47 -11.68
CA ARG A 57 -21.16 2.27 -12.98
C ARG A 57 -21.66 3.58 -13.57
N GLU A 58 -22.25 4.43 -12.73
CA GLU A 58 -22.71 5.76 -13.13
C GLU A 58 -21.55 6.63 -13.59
N LEU A 59 -20.43 6.65 -12.85
CA LEU A 59 -19.22 7.38 -13.26
C LEU A 59 -18.72 6.94 -14.64
N ILE A 60 -18.62 5.63 -14.90
CA ILE A 60 -18.20 5.13 -16.22
C ILE A 60 -19.18 5.59 -17.31
N ALA A 61 -20.49 5.52 -17.05
CA ALA A 61 -21.50 5.96 -18.00
C ALA A 61 -21.41 7.46 -18.29
N ASP A 62 -21.14 8.28 -17.26
CA ASP A 62 -20.93 9.73 -17.41
C ASP A 62 -19.67 10.02 -18.24
N VAL A 63 -18.57 9.31 -17.98
CA VAL A 63 -17.31 9.43 -18.75
C VAL A 63 -17.53 9.09 -20.23
N ASP A 64 -18.27 8.02 -20.51
CA ASP A 64 -18.57 7.61 -21.90
C ASP A 64 -19.50 8.60 -22.59
N ALA A 65 -20.52 9.11 -21.90
CA ALA A 65 -21.43 10.11 -22.45
C ALA A 65 -20.73 11.44 -22.76
N LEU A 66 -19.82 11.89 -21.90
CA LEU A 66 -19.01 13.08 -22.14
C LEU A 66 -18.06 12.88 -23.32
N ASN A 67 -17.42 11.71 -23.41
CA ASN A 67 -16.52 11.39 -24.50
C ASN A 67 -17.25 11.27 -25.86
N ASP A 68 -18.44 10.68 -25.90
CA ASP A 68 -19.26 10.57 -27.12
C ASP A 68 -19.83 11.92 -27.57
N GLY A 69 -19.93 12.88 -26.65
CA GLY A 69 -20.31 14.26 -26.93
C GLY A 69 -19.24 15.06 -27.65
N THR A 70 -17.98 14.57 -27.67
CA THR A 70 -16.88 15.26 -28.35
C THR A 70 -17.09 15.26 -29.86
N ASP A 71 -16.99 16.43 -30.48
CA ASP A 71 -17.21 16.57 -31.92
C ASP A 71 -15.95 17.11 -32.65
N ALA A 72 -16.06 17.45 -33.94
CA ALA A 72 -14.91 17.91 -34.72
C ALA A 72 -14.68 19.43 -34.61
N SER A 73 -15.57 20.13 -33.91
CA SER A 73 -15.41 21.53 -33.53
C SER A 73 -14.72 21.57 -32.17
N ASP A 74 -13.48 22.06 -32.15
CA ASP A 74 -12.71 22.39 -30.95
C ASP A 74 -13.46 23.46 -30.11
N ASP A 75 -14.42 23.01 -29.31
CA ASP A 75 -15.19 23.83 -28.37
C ASP A 75 -14.88 23.45 -26.91
N GLU A 76 -15.37 24.24 -25.95
CA GLU A 76 -14.97 24.12 -24.53
C GLU A 76 -15.49 22.83 -23.86
N ASP A 77 -16.35 22.04 -24.54
CA ASP A 77 -16.93 20.81 -24.03
C ASP A 77 -16.14 19.55 -24.47
N ASP A 78 -15.17 19.69 -25.38
CA ASP A 78 -14.33 18.59 -25.86
C ASP A 78 -13.27 18.14 -24.83
N PHE A 79 -12.93 16.84 -24.86
CA PHE A 79 -11.83 16.31 -24.05
C PHE A 79 -10.50 16.87 -24.54
N ASP A 80 -9.74 17.46 -23.61
CA ASP A 80 -8.33 17.70 -23.85
C ASP A 80 -7.47 16.46 -23.52
N SER A 81 -6.16 16.55 -23.77
CA SER A 81 -5.24 15.43 -23.52
C SER A 81 -5.19 14.96 -22.05
N ILE A 82 -5.57 15.80 -21.08
CA ILE A 82 -5.64 15.43 -19.66
C ILE A 82 -6.94 14.67 -19.40
N ASP A 83 -8.04 15.09 -20.02
CA ASP A 83 -9.32 14.38 -19.94
C ASP A 83 -9.24 13.01 -20.61
N GLU A 84 -8.63 12.91 -21.80
CA GLU A 84 -8.39 11.63 -22.48
C GLU A 84 -7.64 10.64 -21.57
N LEU A 85 -6.54 11.09 -20.95
CA LEU A 85 -5.77 10.29 -20.01
C LEU A 85 -6.57 9.92 -18.76
N THR A 86 -7.31 10.88 -18.21
CA THR A 86 -8.16 10.66 -17.03
C THR A 86 -9.23 9.60 -17.31
N ALA A 87 -9.91 9.72 -18.44
CA ALA A 87 -10.94 8.78 -18.88
C ALA A 87 -10.36 7.39 -19.14
N GLU A 88 -9.17 7.30 -19.74
CA GLU A 88 -8.49 6.03 -19.95
C GLU A 88 -8.15 5.33 -18.61
N ILE A 89 -7.58 6.07 -17.65
CA ILE A 89 -7.25 5.52 -16.33
C ILE A 89 -8.54 5.10 -15.60
N LEU A 90 -9.57 5.96 -15.60
CA LEU A 90 -10.84 5.65 -14.95
C LEU A 90 -11.46 4.36 -15.50
N ARG A 91 -11.54 4.22 -16.83
CA ARG A 91 -12.10 3.01 -17.44
C ARG A 91 -11.34 1.77 -17.03
N GLU A 92 -10.00 1.80 -17.00
CA GLU A 92 -9.21 0.65 -16.55
C GLU A 92 -9.48 0.33 -15.08
N ARG A 93 -9.27 1.30 -14.19
CA ARG A 93 -9.35 1.08 -12.74
C ARG A 93 -10.76 0.65 -12.32
N MET A 94 -11.76 1.37 -12.78
CA MET A 94 -13.15 1.18 -12.38
C MET A 94 -13.74 -0.11 -12.96
N SER A 95 -13.32 -0.53 -14.16
CA SER A 95 -13.78 -1.80 -14.74
C SER A 95 -13.30 -3.00 -13.93
N VAL A 96 -12.04 -3.00 -13.49
CA VAL A 96 -11.53 -4.07 -12.61
C VAL A 96 -12.20 -4.06 -11.25
N GLU A 97 -12.43 -2.88 -10.65
CA GLU A 97 -13.18 -2.77 -9.37
C GLU A 97 -14.60 -3.35 -9.49
N LEU A 98 -15.29 -3.08 -10.59
CA LEU A 98 -16.60 -3.68 -10.87
C LEU A 98 -16.54 -5.18 -11.10
N GLU A 99 -15.47 -5.69 -11.71
CA GLU A 99 -15.28 -7.13 -11.88
C GLU A 99 -15.02 -7.82 -10.54
N LEU A 100 -14.19 -7.24 -9.65
CA LEU A 100 -14.00 -7.72 -8.29
C LEU A 100 -15.34 -7.78 -7.52
N HIS A 101 -16.14 -6.72 -7.62
CA HIS A 101 -17.47 -6.68 -7.03
C HIS A 101 -18.40 -7.75 -7.64
N HIS A 102 -18.40 -7.92 -8.97
CA HIS A 102 -19.21 -8.93 -9.67
C HIS A 102 -18.83 -10.36 -9.25
N GLN A 103 -17.55 -10.61 -8.96
CA GLN A 103 -17.05 -11.89 -8.40
C GLN A 103 -17.26 -12.01 -6.88
N GLY A 104 -17.94 -11.04 -6.24
CA GLY A 104 -18.24 -11.05 -4.81
C GLY A 104 -17.01 -10.85 -3.91
N GLU A 105 -15.90 -10.33 -4.43
CA GLU A 105 -14.66 -10.15 -3.65
C GLU A 105 -14.85 -9.21 -2.46
N ASN A 106 -15.61 -8.14 -2.67
CA ASN A 106 -15.89 -7.13 -1.64
C ASN A 106 -16.71 -7.73 -0.47
N LEU A 107 -17.58 -8.71 -0.75
CA LEU A 107 -18.39 -9.39 0.27
C LEU A 107 -17.57 -10.33 1.15
N ARG A 108 -16.48 -10.89 0.60
CA ARG A 108 -15.62 -11.89 1.26
C ARG A 108 -14.29 -11.33 1.75
N GLN A 109 -14.15 -10.01 1.81
CA GLN A 109 -12.91 -9.36 2.21
C GLN A 109 -12.59 -9.67 3.68
N LEU A 110 -11.70 -10.64 3.91
CA LEU A 110 -11.24 -11.04 5.24
C LEU A 110 -9.77 -11.51 5.14
N ASN A 111 -8.86 -10.73 5.70
CA ASN A 111 -7.45 -11.06 5.80
C ASN A 111 -6.80 -10.31 6.98
N ASN A 112 -5.53 -10.61 7.28
CA ASN A 112 -4.83 -10.10 8.44
C ASN A 112 -4.46 -8.60 8.40
N ILE A 113 -4.63 -7.89 7.28
CA ILE A 113 -4.08 -6.53 7.11
C ILE A 113 -5.08 -5.50 6.57
N THR A 114 -5.97 -5.89 5.66
CA THR A 114 -6.93 -5.01 4.97
C THR A 114 -8.29 -5.70 4.79
N SER A 115 -9.14 -5.50 5.80
CA SER A 115 -10.54 -5.91 5.84
C SER A 115 -11.31 -4.95 6.75
N PRO A 116 -12.65 -5.00 6.77
CA PRO A 116 -13.46 -4.07 7.55
C PRO A 116 -13.07 -3.91 9.02
N VAL A 117 -12.56 -4.97 9.69
CA VAL A 117 -12.06 -4.86 11.08
C VAL A 117 -10.87 -3.90 11.19
N GLN A 118 -9.90 -4.00 10.28
CA GLN A 118 -8.74 -3.11 10.30
C GLN A 118 -9.09 -1.70 9.82
N GLU A 119 -10.04 -1.56 8.89
CA GLU A 119 -10.53 -0.24 8.44
C GLU A 119 -11.24 0.51 9.56
N ILE A 120 -12.14 -0.15 10.31
CA ILE A 120 -12.79 0.46 11.50
C ILE A 120 -11.73 0.90 12.51
N ARG A 121 -10.75 0.03 12.79
CA ARG A 121 -9.65 0.34 13.72
C ARG A 121 -8.86 1.56 13.24
N LYS A 122 -8.40 1.57 11.98
CA LYS A 122 -7.62 2.64 11.38
C LYS A 122 -8.40 3.96 11.41
N ALA A 123 -9.68 3.93 11.07
CA ALA A 123 -10.52 5.12 11.08
C ALA A 123 -10.66 5.76 12.46
N LEU A 124 -10.62 4.98 13.55
CA LEU A 124 -10.65 5.51 14.92
C LEU A 124 -9.32 6.14 15.34
N THR A 125 -8.20 5.61 14.84
CA THR A 125 -6.87 6.09 15.24
C THR A 125 -6.48 7.39 14.54
N VAL A 126 -6.90 7.59 13.29
CA VAL A 126 -6.54 8.79 12.52
C VAL A 126 -7.38 10.03 12.83
N MET A 127 -8.46 9.89 13.61
CA MET A 127 -9.32 11.03 13.98
C MET A 127 -8.58 12.06 14.85
N PRO A 128 -8.88 13.37 14.71
CA PRO A 128 -8.48 14.38 15.70
C PRO A 128 -8.99 14.02 17.11
N LYS A 129 -8.27 14.47 18.15
CA LYS A 129 -8.60 14.18 19.57
C LYS A 129 -8.31 15.38 20.49
N ASP A 130 -8.21 16.58 19.93
CA ASP A 130 -7.69 17.76 20.64
C ASP A 130 -8.79 18.59 21.31
N THR A 131 -10.02 18.52 20.80
CA THR A 131 -11.16 19.32 21.25
C THR A 131 -12.32 18.46 21.78
N ALA A 132 -13.29 19.10 22.44
CA ALA A 132 -14.49 18.40 22.90
C ALA A 132 -15.32 17.85 21.73
N ASP A 133 -15.43 18.62 20.65
CA ASP A 133 -16.15 18.22 19.42
C ASP A 133 -15.46 16.99 18.77
N ASP A 134 -14.12 16.95 18.78
CA ASP A 134 -13.36 15.79 18.31
C ASP A 134 -13.70 14.53 19.12
N LEU A 135 -13.73 14.64 20.45
CA LEU A 135 -14.08 13.53 21.33
C LEU A 135 -15.54 13.10 21.19
N GLU A 136 -16.46 14.03 20.91
CA GLU A 136 -17.86 13.71 20.58
C GLU A 136 -17.95 12.92 19.27
N ASN A 137 -17.15 13.26 18.25
CA ASN A 137 -17.06 12.50 17.01
C ASN A 137 -16.49 11.09 17.25
N VAL A 138 -15.41 10.95 18.03
CA VAL A 138 -14.85 9.64 18.43
C VAL A 138 -15.92 8.79 19.11
N GLU A 139 -16.65 9.37 20.07
CA GLU A 139 -17.72 8.67 20.78
C GLU A 139 -18.87 8.28 19.83
N SER A 140 -19.24 9.15 18.89
CA SER A 140 -20.26 8.87 17.87
C SER A 140 -19.87 7.69 17.00
N ARG A 141 -18.66 7.69 16.43
CA ARG A 141 -18.16 6.61 15.57
C ARG A 141 -18.09 5.27 16.33
N LEU A 142 -17.60 5.29 17.58
CA LEU A 142 -17.57 4.09 18.44
C LEU A 142 -18.95 3.47 18.66
N ARG A 143 -20.01 4.27 18.81
CA ARG A 143 -21.39 3.76 18.95
C ARG A 143 -21.89 3.03 17.70
N GLN A 144 -21.33 3.32 16.54
CA GLN A 144 -21.73 2.71 15.26
C GLN A 144 -20.99 1.39 14.97
N VAL A 145 -19.90 1.08 15.69
CA VAL A 145 -19.09 -0.14 15.47
C VAL A 145 -19.93 -1.41 15.51
N SER A 146 -20.89 -1.51 16.43
CA SER A 146 -21.76 -2.69 16.54
C SER A 146 -22.62 -2.92 15.28
N ALA A 147 -23.22 -1.85 14.75
CA ALA A 147 -24.01 -1.92 13.51
C ALA A 147 -23.11 -2.20 12.30
N SER A 148 -21.93 -1.58 12.25
CA SER A 148 -20.94 -1.80 11.20
C SER A 148 -20.43 -3.24 11.12
N LEU A 149 -20.10 -3.84 12.27
CA LEU A 149 -19.74 -5.26 12.33
C LEU A 149 -20.94 -6.19 12.05
N ALA A 150 -22.17 -5.74 12.29
CA ALA A 150 -23.35 -6.52 11.89
C ALA A 150 -23.50 -6.58 10.36
N GLY A 151 -23.40 -5.45 9.65
CA GLY A 151 -23.43 -5.45 8.20
C GLY A 151 -22.25 -6.20 7.58
N TYR A 152 -21.05 -6.09 8.17
CA TYR A 152 -19.92 -6.92 7.75
C TYR A 152 -20.20 -8.44 7.87
N ARG A 153 -20.85 -8.89 8.96
CA ARG A 153 -21.27 -10.29 9.11
C ARG A 153 -22.27 -10.71 8.04
N GLU A 154 -23.19 -9.82 7.64
CA GLU A 154 -24.12 -10.09 6.54
C GLU A 154 -23.38 -10.35 5.23
N SER A 155 -22.41 -9.51 4.88
CA SER A 155 -21.56 -9.68 3.69
C SER A 155 -20.80 -11.02 3.71
N LEU A 156 -20.14 -11.34 4.82
CA LEU A 156 -19.40 -12.60 4.96
C LEU A 156 -20.33 -13.82 4.92
N ALA A 157 -21.51 -13.74 5.52
CA ALA A 157 -22.50 -14.82 5.50
C ALA A 157 -23.07 -15.04 4.09
N GLU A 158 -23.30 -13.96 3.34
CA GLU A 158 -23.75 -14.04 1.94
C GLU A 158 -22.68 -14.71 1.07
N ALA A 159 -21.42 -14.28 1.16
CA ALA A 159 -20.32 -14.93 0.46
C ALA A 159 -20.16 -16.41 0.86
N ALA A 160 -20.23 -16.71 2.16
CA ALA A 160 -20.16 -18.08 2.65
C ALA A 160 -21.29 -18.98 2.11
N SER A 161 -22.49 -18.43 1.91
CA SER A 161 -23.62 -19.16 1.31
C SER A 161 -23.36 -19.60 -0.13
N GLN A 162 -22.44 -18.93 -0.82
CA GLN A 162 -21.99 -19.23 -2.19
C GLN A 162 -20.75 -20.14 -2.21
N GLY A 163 -20.22 -20.53 -1.05
CA GLY A 163 -19.00 -21.33 -0.90
C GLY A 163 -17.71 -20.51 -0.89
N ASP A 164 -17.83 -19.19 -0.81
CA ASP A 164 -16.74 -18.24 -0.84
C ASP A 164 -16.37 -17.80 0.57
N VAL A 165 -15.49 -18.58 1.20
CA VAL A 165 -15.01 -18.37 2.55
C VAL A 165 -13.49 -18.19 2.52
N ALA A 166 -12.98 -17.25 3.32
CA ALA A 166 -11.55 -17.07 3.54
C ALA A 166 -10.90 -18.34 4.12
N SER A 167 -9.57 -18.44 4.05
CA SER A 167 -8.88 -19.60 4.63
C SER A 167 -8.99 -19.57 6.15
N ALA A 168 -8.91 -20.75 6.78
CA ALA A 168 -8.95 -20.86 8.23
C ALA A 168 -7.90 -19.97 8.92
N ARG A 169 -6.71 -19.87 8.32
CA ARG A 169 -5.63 -18.97 8.76
C ARG A 169 -6.08 -17.51 8.84
N GLN A 170 -6.72 -17.00 7.79
CA GLN A 170 -7.14 -15.59 7.77
C GLN A 170 -8.24 -15.32 8.78
N ILE A 171 -9.18 -16.27 8.94
CA ILE A 171 -10.22 -16.17 9.97
C ILE A 171 -9.60 -16.16 11.36
N ASP A 172 -8.64 -17.04 11.64
CA ASP A 172 -7.91 -17.06 12.91
C ASP A 172 -7.18 -15.74 13.16
N CYS A 173 -6.51 -15.19 12.15
CA CYS A 173 -5.82 -13.89 12.25
C CYS A 173 -6.79 -12.75 12.63
N VAL A 174 -7.92 -12.64 11.94
CA VAL A 174 -8.91 -11.57 12.22
C VAL A 174 -9.60 -11.82 13.56
N THR A 175 -9.87 -13.07 13.92
CA THR A 175 -10.42 -13.44 15.25
C THR A 175 -9.50 -12.93 16.36
N SER A 176 -8.19 -13.23 16.29
CA SER A 176 -7.25 -12.74 17.29
C SER A 176 -7.12 -11.21 17.33
N GLN A 177 -7.32 -10.52 16.20
CA GLN A 177 -7.34 -9.05 16.19
C GLN A 177 -8.59 -8.48 16.85
N CYS A 178 -9.76 -9.11 16.64
CA CYS A 178 -10.99 -8.78 17.34
C CYS A 178 -10.86 -8.99 18.86
N GLU A 179 -10.27 -10.10 19.28
CA GLU A 179 -9.96 -10.38 20.70
C GLU A 179 -9.06 -9.28 21.29
N ALA A 180 -7.97 -8.93 20.60
CA ALA A 180 -7.06 -7.87 21.05
C ALA A 180 -7.72 -6.48 21.16
N LEU A 181 -8.70 -6.19 20.30
CA LEU A 181 -9.50 -4.96 20.39
C LEU A 181 -10.50 -4.99 21.55
N ALA A 182 -10.99 -6.18 21.92
CA ALA A 182 -11.92 -6.38 23.01
C ALA A 182 -11.25 -6.49 24.40
N ASP A 183 -9.95 -6.77 24.46
CA ASP A 183 -9.19 -6.91 25.71
C ASP A 183 -9.03 -5.59 26.48
N ASP A 184 -8.73 -5.70 27.78
CA ASP A 184 -8.39 -4.55 28.64
C ASP A 184 -7.03 -3.96 28.25
N GLY A 185 -6.93 -2.62 28.24
CA GLY A 185 -5.76 -1.91 27.73
C GLY A 185 -5.60 -1.99 26.21
N SER A 186 -6.68 -2.31 25.48
CA SER A 186 -6.69 -2.21 24.01
C SER A 186 -6.64 -0.76 23.56
N LEU A 187 -6.29 -0.54 22.28
CA LEU A 187 -6.23 0.80 21.70
C LEU A 187 -7.57 1.57 21.77
N LEU A 188 -8.70 0.87 21.93
CA LEU A 188 -10.01 1.51 22.07
C LEU A 188 -10.14 2.31 23.38
N GLU A 189 -9.32 1.98 24.39
CA GLU A 189 -9.25 2.71 25.66
C GLU A 189 -8.35 3.95 25.58
N ASP A 190 -7.51 4.04 24.54
CA ASP A 190 -6.54 5.13 24.33
C ASP A 190 -7.02 6.19 23.32
N LEU A 191 -8.33 6.24 23.03
CA LEU A 191 -8.93 7.18 22.07
C LEU A 191 -9.30 8.54 22.68
N GLY A 192 -8.78 8.88 23.86
CA GLY A 192 -9.08 10.14 24.57
C GLY A 192 -10.38 10.14 25.38
N LEU A 193 -11.15 9.05 25.33
CA LEU A 193 -12.33 8.83 26.17
C LEU A 193 -11.97 8.04 27.42
N ALA A 194 -12.77 8.14 28.48
CA ALA A 194 -12.58 7.31 29.67
C ALA A 194 -12.82 5.82 29.32
N PRO A 195 -12.00 4.87 29.83
CA PRO A 195 -12.17 3.45 29.52
C PRO A 195 -13.55 2.87 29.92
N ASP A 196 -14.22 3.46 30.91
CA ASP A 196 -15.58 3.07 31.35
C ASP A 196 -16.71 3.73 30.55
N ASN A 197 -16.37 4.59 29.58
CA ASN A 197 -17.32 5.20 28.65
C ASN A 197 -18.16 4.12 27.95
N ASP A 198 -19.46 4.38 27.83
CA ASP A 198 -20.40 3.40 27.30
C ASP A 198 -20.16 3.05 25.84
N ALA A 199 -19.71 4.00 25.01
CA ALA A 199 -19.37 3.76 23.61
C ALA A 199 -18.11 2.86 23.49
N VAL A 200 -17.09 3.11 24.32
CA VAL A 200 -15.88 2.27 24.37
C VAL A 200 -16.25 0.83 24.78
N ARG A 201 -16.99 0.66 25.88
CA ARG A 201 -17.43 -0.67 26.34
C ARG A 201 -18.29 -1.40 25.30
N THR A 202 -19.17 -0.67 24.62
CA THR A 202 -20.03 -1.22 23.56
C THR A 202 -19.21 -1.66 22.34
N ALA A 203 -18.25 -0.86 21.89
CA ALA A 203 -17.36 -1.21 20.80
C ALA A 203 -16.49 -2.43 21.13
N LYS A 204 -15.91 -2.49 22.34
CA LYS A 204 -15.17 -3.67 22.83
C LYS A 204 -16.03 -4.93 22.79
N GLY A 205 -17.27 -4.84 23.29
CA GLY A 205 -18.24 -5.95 23.23
C GLY A 205 -18.56 -6.38 21.78
N ALA A 206 -18.72 -5.42 20.87
CA ALA A 206 -18.99 -5.72 19.46
C ALA A 206 -17.83 -6.45 18.76
N PHE A 207 -16.58 -6.10 19.07
CA PHE A 207 -15.42 -6.84 18.57
C PHE A 207 -15.33 -8.24 19.18
N ALA A 208 -15.62 -8.42 20.47
CA ALA A 208 -15.70 -9.74 21.08
C ALA A 208 -16.75 -10.62 20.39
N ASP A 209 -17.96 -10.10 20.19
CA ASP A 209 -19.06 -10.79 19.50
C ASP A 209 -18.68 -11.15 18.04
N MET A 210 -17.91 -10.28 17.37
CA MET A 210 -17.39 -10.55 16.03
C MET A 210 -16.38 -11.70 16.03
N GLY A 211 -15.42 -11.70 16.95
CA GLY A 211 -14.44 -12.79 17.11
C GLY A 211 -15.11 -14.14 17.42
N ASP A 212 -16.10 -14.13 18.32
CA ASP A 212 -16.92 -15.31 18.62
C ASP A 212 -17.67 -15.80 17.38
N TRP A 213 -18.30 -14.92 16.61
CA TRP A 213 -19.00 -15.30 15.38
C TRP A 213 -18.05 -15.86 14.31
N LEU A 214 -16.89 -15.22 14.10
CA LEU A 214 -15.87 -15.70 13.17
C LEU A 214 -15.41 -17.12 13.51
N SER A 215 -15.13 -17.38 14.78
CA SER A 215 -14.64 -18.69 15.23
C SER A 215 -15.72 -19.78 15.25
N THR A 216 -16.98 -19.44 15.56
CA THR A 216 -18.05 -20.42 15.76
C THR A 216 -18.93 -20.67 14.53
N GLU A 217 -19.15 -19.65 13.70
CA GLU A 217 -20.05 -19.72 12.55
C GLU A 217 -19.27 -19.77 11.22
N LEU A 218 -18.23 -18.94 11.05
CA LEU A 218 -17.51 -18.85 9.77
C LEU A 218 -16.36 -19.86 9.65
N ALA A 219 -15.53 -20.02 10.68
CA ALA A 219 -14.37 -20.92 10.68
C ALA A 219 -14.71 -22.39 10.34
N PRO A 220 -15.84 -22.97 10.78
CA PRO A 220 -16.22 -24.32 10.39
C PRO A 220 -16.47 -24.51 8.88
N LEU A 221 -16.70 -23.42 8.14
CA LEU A 221 -16.92 -23.42 6.68
C LEU A 221 -15.61 -23.21 5.90
N ALA A 222 -14.52 -22.88 6.59
CA ALA A 222 -13.28 -22.46 5.98
C ALA A 222 -12.50 -23.58 5.29
N LYS A 223 -11.74 -23.22 4.26
CA LYS A 223 -10.77 -24.11 3.62
C LYS A 223 -9.50 -24.15 4.46
N HIS A 224 -8.91 -25.35 4.63
CA HIS A 224 -7.62 -25.56 5.31
C HIS A 224 -6.41 -25.50 4.35
N TYR A 225 -6.54 -24.72 3.28
CA TYR A 225 -5.43 -24.33 2.40
C TYR A 225 -5.60 -22.86 2.02
N ASP A 226 -4.49 -22.18 1.79
CA ASP A 226 -4.46 -20.73 1.56
C ASP A 226 -4.49 -20.37 0.05
N ALA A 227 -4.20 -21.32 -0.83
CA ALA A 227 -4.17 -21.09 -2.27
C ALA A 227 -5.55 -20.68 -2.83
N VAL A 228 -5.60 -19.57 -3.58
CA VAL A 228 -6.86 -19.04 -4.14
C VAL A 228 -7.17 -19.59 -5.53
N GLY A 229 -6.20 -20.20 -6.21
CA GLY A 229 -6.34 -20.69 -7.58
C GLY A 229 -6.06 -19.62 -8.63
N ARG A 230 -5.84 -20.07 -9.87
CA ARG A 230 -5.38 -19.23 -10.97
C ARG A 230 -6.35 -18.11 -11.32
N ASP A 231 -7.62 -18.42 -11.59
CA ASP A 231 -8.59 -17.44 -12.09
C ASP A 231 -8.78 -16.25 -11.12
N ARG A 232 -8.94 -16.55 -9.82
CA ARG A 232 -9.03 -15.53 -8.77
C ARG A 232 -7.73 -14.74 -8.65
N TYR A 233 -6.58 -15.42 -8.71
CA TYR A 233 -5.28 -14.76 -8.61
C TYR A 233 -5.00 -13.83 -9.79
N GLU A 234 -5.37 -14.21 -11.02
CA GLU A 234 -5.18 -13.40 -12.22
C GLU A 234 -5.95 -12.07 -12.12
N LEU A 235 -7.19 -12.09 -11.61
CA LEU A 235 -7.98 -10.87 -11.39
C LEU A 235 -7.34 -9.94 -10.33
N PHE A 236 -6.90 -10.47 -9.19
CA PHE A 236 -6.19 -9.65 -8.20
C PHE A 236 -4.84 -9.13 -8.72
N SER A 237 -4.09 -9.95 -9.45
CA SER A 237 -2.84 -9.52 -10.09
C SER A 237 -3.12 -8.37 -11.07
N GLU A 238 -4.17 -8.47 -11.88
CA GLU A 238 -4.56 -7.39 -12.80
C GLU A 238 -4.92 -6.12 -12.03
N TYR A 239 -5.66 -6.23 -10.92
CA TYR A 239 -5.96 -5.09 -10.06
C TYR A 239 -4.71 -4.37 -9.55
N PHE A 240 -3.74 -5.10 -9.00
CA PHE A 240 -2.54 -4.49 -8.42
C PHE A 240 -1.52 -4.04 -9.46
N LEU A 241 -1.45 -4.69 -10.62
CA LEU A 241 -0.51 -4.35 -11.70
C LEU A 241 -1.07 -3.35 -12.71
N GLY A 242 -2.39 -3.26 -12.83
CA GLY A 242 -3.08 -2.50 -13.89
C GLY A 242 -2.93 -3.12 -15.29
N ARG A 243 -2.59 -4.41 -15.36
CA ARG A 243 -2.44 -5.19 -16.61
C ARG A 243 -2.42 -6.68 -16.33
N GLN A 244 -2.80 -7.47 -17.33
CA GLN A 244 -2.60 -8.92 -17.31
C GLN A 244 -1.16 -9.29 -17.66
N ILE A 245 -0.64 -10.32 -17.00
CA ILE A 245 0.73 -10.80 -17.17
C ILE A 245 0.78 -12.32 -17.33
N ASP A 246 1.91 -12.82 -17.84
CA ASP A 246 2.22 -14.25 -17.75
C ASP A 246 2.75 -14.57 -16.34
N LEU A 247 1.90 -15.17 -15.51
CA LEU A 247 2.24 -15.54 -14.13
C LEU A 247 3.36 -16.59 -14.04
N ASP A 248 3.48 -17.46 -15.04
CA ASP A 248 4.51 -18.49 -15.05
C ASP A 248 5.87 -17.88 -15.40
N GLU A 249 5.92 -16.94 -16.36
CA GLU A 249 7.12 -16.14 -16.65
C GLU A 249 7.55 -15.30 -15.44
N ALA A 250 6.61 -14.60 -14.79
CA ALA A 250 6.92 -13.76 -13.64
C ALA A 250 7.51 -14.57 -12.48
N TYR A 251 6.96 -15.77 -12.25
CA TYR A 251 7.49 -16.71 -11.27
C TYR A 251 8.93 -17.13 -11.62
N ASP A 252 9.18 -17.60 -12.84
CA ASP A 252 10.50 -18.07 -13.26
C ASP A 252 11.54 -16.93 -13.24
N TRP A 253 11.16 -15.75 -13.74
CA TRP A 253 11.96 -14.52 -13.69
C TRP A 253 12.39 -14.20 -12.25
N SER A 254 11.47 -14.23 -11.29
CA SER A 254 11.78 -13.92 -9.90
C SER A 254 12.83 -14.87 -9.30
N LEU A 255 12.77 -16.16 -9.63
CA LEU A 255 13.74 -17.16 -9.18
C LEU A 255 15.12 -16.98 -9.81
N GLU A 256 15.17 -16.53 -11.07
CA GLU A 256 16.43 -16.21 -11.75
C GLU A 256 17.09 -14.97 -11.15
N GLU A 257 16.34 -13.90 -10.91
CA GLU A 257 16.84 -12.67 -10.29
C GLU A 257 17.29 -12.90 -8.84
N LEU A 258 16.56 -13.72 -8.08
CA LEU A 258 16.98 -14.10 -6.73
C LEU A 258 18.37 -14.73 -6.71
N LYS A 259 18.71 -15.61 -7.66
CA LYS A 259 20.03 -16.23 -7.73
C LYS A 259 21.13 -15.19 -7.93
N LYS A 260 20.93 -14.27 -8.87
CA LYS A 260 21.89 -13.18 -9.16
C LYS A 260 22.08 -12.28 -7.94
N LEU A 261 20.99 -11.94 -7.25
CA LEU A 261 21.02 -11.05 -6.10
C LEU A 261 21.71 -11.70 -4.89
N VAL A 262 21.51 -13.00 -4.67
CA VAL A 262 22.22 -13.77 -3.62
C VAL A 262 23.72 -13.76 -3.85
N GLU A 263 24.18 -13.92 -5.09
CA GLU A 263 25.61 -13.86 -5.43
C GLU A 263 26.18 -12.47 -5.12
N ARG A 264 25.44 -11.41 -5.48
CA ARG A 264 25.81 -10.03 -5.19
C ARG A 264 25.91 -9.76 -3.69
N GLN A 265 24.89 -10.15 -2.91
CA GLN A 265 24.94 -10.07 -1.45
C GLN A 265 26.12 -10.85 -0.87
N GLY A 266 26.44 -12.02 -1.43
CA GLY A 266 27.61 -12.79 -1.05
C GLY A 266 28.93 -12.03 -1.25
N ALA A 267 29.05 -11.25 -2.33
CA ALA A 267 30.22 -10.40 -2.56
C ALA A 267 30.31 -9.25 -1.54
N VAL A 268 29.19 -8.58 -1.22
CA VAL A 268 29.14 -7.52 -0.20
C VAL A 268 29.47 -8.09 1.20
N ALA A 269 28.96 -9.27 1.54
CA ALA A 269 29.26 -9.94 2.80
C ALA A 269 30.78 -10.19 2.95
N LYS A 270 31.45 -10.61 1.87
CA LYS A 270 32.90 -10.81 1.86
C LYS A 270 33.68 -9.50 1.94
N LYS A 271 33.19 -8.44 1.28
CA LYS A 271 33.76 -7.08 1.38
C LYS A 271 33.71 -6.56 2.82
N LEU A 272 32.61 -6.80 3.54
CA LEU A 272 32.44 -6.38 4.92
C LEU A 272 33.29 -7.19 5.91
N TYR A 273 33.34 -8.52 5.75
CA TYR A 273 33.78 -9.41 6.83
C TYR A 273 34.79 -10.51 6.44
N GLY A 274 35.23 -10.55 5.18
CA GLY A 274 36.16 -11.54 4.64
C GLY A 274 35.50 -12.80 4.06
N ASP A 275 36.31 -13.66 3.43
CA ASP A 275 35.86 -14.77 2.58
C ASP A 275 35.08 -15.88 3.31
N ASP A 276 35.23 -16.00 4.63
CA ASP A 276 34.61 -17.06 5.44
C ASP A 276 33.16 -16.76 5.85
N VAL A 277 32.63 -15.58 5.48
CA VAL A 277 31.29 -15.12 5.88
C VAL A 277 30.28 -15.30 4.74
N ASN A 278 29.14 -15.91 5.07
CA ASN A 278 27.97 -15.95 4.20
C ASN A 278 26.99 -14.82 4.53
N VAL A 279 25.98 -14.59 3.67
CA VAL A 279 24.99 -13.51 3.81
C VAL A 279 24.34 -13.49 5.20
N ARG A 280 23.84 -14.64 5.69
CA ARG A 280 23.26 -14.76 7.04
C ARG A 280 24.25 -14.44 8.16
N GLY A 281 25.52 -14.79 7.96
CA GLY A 281 26.60 -14.45 8.88
C GLY A 281 26.87 -12.94 8.90
N ALA A 282 26.75 -12.27 7.76
CA ALA A 282 26.86 -10.81 7.67
C ALA A 282 25.70 -10.12 8.37
N TYR A 283 24.44 -10.52 8.14
CA TYR A 283 23.28 -9.97 8.84
C TYR A 283 23.44 -10.03 10.36
N ARG A 284 23.77 -11.22 10.90
CA ARG A 284 24.00 -11.36 12.35
C ARG A 284 25.13 -10.47 12.86
N ARG A 285 26.17 -10.20 12.08
CA ARG A 285 27.26 -9.31 12.52
C ARG A 285 26.82 -7.86 12.50
N LEU A 286 26.09 -7.43 11.47
CA LEU A 286 25.50 -6.09 11.38
C LEU A 286 24.49 -5.83 12.51
N ASP A 287 23.63 -6.79 12.83
CA ASP A 287 22.65 -6.69 13.92
C ASP A 287 23.32 -6.57 15.31
N ASN A 288 24.54 -7.09 15.46
CA ASN A 288 25.31 -7.02 16.71
C ASN A 288 26.36 -5.89 16.69
N ASP A 289 26.40 -5.07 15.64
CA ASP A 289 27.32 -3.94 15.54
C ASP A 289 26.70 -2.71 16.21
N PRO A 290 27.31 -2.18 17.29
CA PRO A 290 26.81 -0.96 17.95
C PRO A 290 26.79 0.26 17.02
N GLY A 291 27.57 0.27 15.94
CA GLY A 291 27.60 1.37 14.97
C GLY A 291 26.33 1.50 14.13
N TYR A 292 25.55 0.42 14.01
CA TYR A 292 24.26 0.41 13.29
C TYR A 292 23.06 0.18 14.21
N SER A 293 23.27 0.15 15.52
CA SER A 293 22.21 -0.15 16.49
C SER A 293 21.68 1.12 17.15
N LEU A 294 20.39 1.41 16.95
CA LEU A 294 19.68 2.53 17.56
C LEU A 294 18.66 1.96 18.55
N THR A 295 18.81 2.27 19.84
CA THR A 295 17.98 1.72 20.93
C THR A 295 17.03 2.73 21.54
N ASP A 296 17.07 3.97 21.06
CA ASP A 296 16.27 5.08 21.55
C ASP A 296 15.41 5.62 20.40
N SER A 297 14.10 5.67 20.62
CA SER A 297 13.12 6.06 19.61
C SER A 297 13.25 7.52 19.18
N GLU A 298 13.63 8.42 20.09
CA GLU A 298 13.85 9.84 19.75
C GLU A 298 15.12 10.00 18.89
N VAL A 299 16.17 9.25 19.23
CA VAL A 299 17.39 9.19 18.41
C VAL A 299 17.08 8.66 17.01
N PHE A 300 16.23 7.65 16.89
CA PHE A 300 15.82 7.13 15.60
C PHE A 300 15.02 8.15 14.77
N VAL A 301 14.05 8.84 15.38
CA VAL A 301 13.29 9.89 14.70
C VAL A 301 14.20 11.03 14.23
N SER A 302 15.13 11.48 15.07
CA SER A 302 16.13 12.48 14.67
C SER A 302 16.99 11.98 13.51
N TRP A 303 17.40 10.71 13.53
CA TRP A 303 18.17 10.12 12.44
C TRP A 303 17.37 10.04 11.14
N MET A 304 16.09 9.65 11.18
CA MET A 304 15.21 9.66 10.01
C MET A 304 15.06 11.07 9.42
N GLN A 305 14.89 12.07 10.28
CA GLN A 305 14.77 13.47 9.86
C GLN A 305 16.05 13.95 9.18
N ASP A 306 17.20 13.76 9.83
CA ASP A 306 18.51 14.15 9.29
C ASP A 306 18.80 13.49 7.93
N MET A 307 18.42 12.22 7.76
CA MET A 307 18.58 11.51 6.49
C MET A 307 17.64 12.06 5.42
N SER A 308 16.37 12.30 5.76
CA SER A 308 15.37 12.84 4.83
C SER A 308 15.75 14.23 4.32
N ASP A 309 16.17 15.12 5.22
CA ASP A 309 16.62 16.48 4.87
C ASP A 309 17.85 16.44 3.94
N ARG A 310 18.82 15.58 4.26
CA ARG A 310 20.01 15.39 3.41
C ARG A 310 19.65 14.85 2.03
N LEU A 311 18.70 13.93 1.95
CA LEU A 311 18.23 13.37 0.67
C LEU A 311 17.56 14.45 -0.18
N ILE A 312 16.71 15.30 0.41
CA ILE A 312 16.09 16.42 -0.30
C ILE A 312 17.16 17.35 -0.88
N ASP A 313 18.13 17.78 -0.07
CA ASP A 313 19.17 18.71 -0.49
C ASP A 313 20.08 18.16 -1.59
N GLN A 314 20.30 16.85 -1.64
CA GLN A 314 21.15 16.22 -2.64
C GLN A 314 20.42 15.91 -3.96
N LEU A 315 19.14 15.54 -3.89
CA LEU A 315 18.43 14.98 -5.03
C LEU A 315 17.57 16.02 -5.77
N ASP A 316 17.00 17.01 -5.06
CA ASP A 316 16.21 18.06 -5.68
C ASP A 316 17.05 18.91 -6.65
N GLY A 317 16.49 19.17 -7.83
CA GLY A 317 17.17 19.83 -8.94
C GLY A 317 18.10 18.92 -9.75
N THR A 318 18.49 17.74 -9.22
CA THR A 318 19.38 16.78 -9.89
C THR A 318 18.62 15.62 -10.50
N LEU A 319 17.83 14.88 -9.69
CA LEU A 319 17.08 13.70 -10.14
C LEU A 319 15.62 14.01 -10.46
N PHE A 320 15.05 15.02 -9.84
CA PHE A 320 13.68 15.51 -10.06
C PHE A 320 13.61 16.97 -9.59
N THR A 321 12.47 17.62 -9.77
CA THR A 321 12.18 18.93 -9.19
C THR A 321 11.04 18.85 -8.19
N LEU A 322 11.32 19.24 -6.95
CA LEU A 322 10.32 19.39 -5.91
C LEU A 322 9.73 20.81 -5.92
N PRO A 323 8.40 20.96 -5.80
CA PRO A 323 7.78 22.17 -5.25
C PRO A 323 8.35 22.51 -3.87
N GLU A 324 8.36 23.80 -3.52
CA GLU A 324 8.93 24.29 -2.25
C GLU A 324 8.25 23.64 -1.03
N GLU A 325 6.94 23.45 -1.12
CA GLU A 325 6.12 22.85 -0.07
C GLU A 325 6.51 21.39 0.22
N LEU A 326 7.03 20.67 -0.79
CA LEU A 326 7.51 19.29 -0.67
C LEU A 326 8.98 19.20 -0.26
N ARG A 327 9.66 20.32 0.00
CA ARG A 327 10.99 20.30 0.62
C ARG A 327 10.91 20.03 2.13
N THR A 328 9.70 20.00 2.69
CA THR A 328 9.46 19.67 4.10
C THR A 328 8.81 18.29 4.21
N ILE A 329 9.48 17.40 4.95
CA ILE A 329 8.96 16.10 5.37
C ILE A 329 9.18 15.97 6.87
N GLU A 330 8.16 15.55 7.61
CA GLU A 330 8.25 15.36 9.06
C GLU A 330 8.49 13.89 9.39
N CYS A 331 9.28 13.60 10.42
CA CYS A 331 9.46 12.26 10.96
C CYS A 331 8.90 12.18 12.37
N ALA A 332 8.09 11.16 12.68
CA ALA A 332 7.42 11.03 13.97
C ALA A 332 7.22 9.57 14.39
N LEU A 333 6.98 9.37 15.69
CA LEU A 333 6.56 8.07 16.23
C LEU A 333 5.07 7.85 15.92
N GLY A 334 4.77 6.75 15.24
CA GLY A 334 3.41 6.31 14.98
C GLY A 334 2.86 5.41 16.08
N GLU A 335 1.55 5.17 16.05
CA GLU A 335 0.91 4.23 16.97
C GLU A 335 1.41 2.79 16.75
N ALA A 336 1.49 2.01 17.82
CA ALA A 336 1.94 0.62 17.76
C ALA A 336 1.01 -0.23 16.87
N GLY A 337 1.57 -1.11 16.04
CA GLY A 337 0.80 -2.12 15.28
C GLY A 337 1.04 -2.17 13.76
N HIS A 338 1.53 -1.09 13.13
CA HIS A 338 1.92 -1.11 11.72
C HIS A 338 3.28 -1.77 11.48
N GLY A 339 4.09 -1.86 12.55
CA GLY A 339 5.36 -2.55 12.59
C GLY A 339 6.35 -2.06 11.54
N GLY A 340 6.65 -0.77 11.43
CA GLY A 340 7.58 -0.25 10.41
C GLY A 340 7.47 1.26 10.22
N VAL A 341 8.23 1.78 9.26
CA VAL A 341 8.05 3.13 8.74
C VAL A 341 6.89 3.09 7.74
N VAL A 342 5.98 4.05 7.82
CA VAL A 342 4.84 4.25 6.91
C VAL A 342 4.78 5.72 6.54
N TYR A 343 4.57 6.01 5.26
CA TYR A 343 4.38 7.37 4.79
C TYR A 343 2.92 7.83 4.78
N ALA A 344 2.66 9.03 5.32
CA ALA A 344 1.42 9.77 5.17
C ALA A 344 1.63 10.94 4.19
N PRO A 345 0.85 11.05 3.11
CA PRO A 345 0.95 12.15 2.16
C PRO A 345 0.63 13.52 2.77
N PRO A 346 1.14 14.63 2.19
CA PRO A 346 0.73 15.97 2.60
C PRO A 346 -0.78 16.15 2.45
N SER A 347 -1.35 17.12 3.18
CA SER A 347 -2.74 17.50 2.94
C SER A 347 -2.92 17.99 1.51
N GLU A 348 -4.16 17.94 1.02
CA GLU A 348 -4.49 18.35 -0.34
C GLU A 348 -3.95 19.76 -0.61
N ASP A 349 -4.15 20.71 0.31
CA ASP A 349 -3.69 22.12 0.30
C ASP A 349 -2.22 22.34 0.63
N LEU A 350 -1.46 21.27 0.86
CA LEU A 350 -0.04 21.29 1.23
C LEU A 350 0.24 22.10 2.50
N SER A 351 -0.78 22.41 3.31
CA SER A 351 -0.61 23.10 4.60
C SER A 351 -0.05 22.18 5.68
N ARG A 352 -0.37 20.87 5.60
CA ARG A 352 0.26 19.81 6.37
C ARG A 352 1.30 19.13 5.48
N PRO A 353 2.58 19.07 5.90
CA PRO A 353 3.61 18.36 5.15
C PRO A 353 3.36 16.85 5.15
N GLY A 354 4.05 16.13 4.26
CA GLY A 354 4.07 14.67 4.34
C GLY A 354 4.85 14.21 5.58
N THR A 355 4.44 13.07 6.16
CA THR A 355 5.02 12.57 7.41
C THR A 355 5.44 11.11 7.31
N LEU A 356 6.65 10.79 7.75
CA LEU A 356 7.11 9.43 8.01
C LEU A 356 6.79 9.05 9.45
N TRP A 357 5.87 8.11 9.60
CA TRP A 357 5.48 7.55 10.88
C TRP A 357 6.22 6.25 11.12
N TRP A 358 6.82 6.10 12.30
CA TRP A 358 7.47 4.86 12.67
C TRP A 358 6.78 4.19 13.86
N SER A 359 6.33 2.96 13.64
CA SER A 359 5.63 2.14 14.64
C SER A 359 6.51 0.97 15.08
N THR A 360 6.85 0.87 16.37
CA THR A 360 7.51 -0.34 16.91
C THR A 360 6.66 -1.15 17.86
N PRO A 361 6.85 -2.49 17.85
CA PRO A 361 6.68 -3.27 19.06
C PRO A 361 7.76 -2.78 20.06
N GLY A 362 7.37 -2.11 21.13
CA GLY A 362 8.31 -1.45 22.04
C GLY A 362 9.43 -2.37 22.55
N GLY A 363 10.64 -1.81 22.73
CA GLY A 363 11.80 -2.51 23.30
C GLY A 363 12.71 -3.22 22.30
N GLU A 364 12.47 -3.09 20.99
CA GLU A 364 13.36 -3.62 19.96
C GLU A 364 14.51 -2.66 19.60
N THR A 365 15.71 -3.21 19.40
CA THR A 365 16.83 -2.50 18.80
C THR A 365 16.57 -2.30 17.31
N ILE A 366 16.80 -1.09 16.82
CA ILE A 366 16.63 -0.72 15.43
C ILE A 366 17.97 -0.80 14.73
N HIS A 367 18.00 -1.43 13.56
CA HIS A 367 19.23 -1.65 12.83
C HIS A 367 19.31 -0.70 11.62
N ALA A 368 20.02 0.42 11.78
CA ALA A 368 20.12 1.49 10.78
C ALA A 368 20.58 0.99 9.40
N TRP A 369 21.45 -0.03 9.37
CA TRP A 369 21.94 -0.66 8.12
C TRP A 369 20.80 -1.16 7.23
N HIS A 370 19.69 -1.58 7.84
CA HIS A 370 18.50 -2.09 7.16
C HIS A 370 17.39 -1.03 7.03
N GLU A 371 17.33 -0.02 7.90
CA GLU A 371 16.28 1.00 7.86
C GLU A 371 16.51 2.11 6.83
N LEU A 372 17.75 2.39 6.43
CA LEU A 372 18.04 3.50 5.50
C LEU A 372 17.33 3.33 4.15
N THR A 373 17.28 2.10 3.63
CA THR A 373 16.55 1.79 2.38
C THR A 373 15.05 2.02 2.55
N LYS A 374 14.49 1.79 3.74
CA LYS A 374 13.06 2.05 4.00
C LYS A 374 12.75 3.54 4.09
N ILE A 375 13.67 4.35 4.62
CA ILE A 375 13.54 5.82 4.56
C ILE A 375 13.53 6.28 3.10
N CYS A 376 14.37 5.69 2.25
CA CYS A 376 14.37 6.02 0.82
C CYS A 376 13.05 5.59 0.15
N HIS A 377 12.51 4.42 0.53
CA HIS A 377 11.26 3.85 0.02
C HIS A 377 10.02 4.68 0.41
N GLU A 378 9.85 4.95 1.69
CA GLU A 378 8.69 5.66 2.23
C GLU A 378 8.83 7.18 2.06
N GLY A 379 10.05 7.70 2.18
CA GLY A 379 10.35 9.12 2.12
C GLY A 379 10.88 9.54 0.77
N VAL A 380 12.11 10.05 0.77
CA VAL A 380 12.76 10.66 -0.39
C VAL A 380 13.85 9.71 -0.90
N PRO A 381 13.86 9.30 -2.18
CA PRO A 381 13.02 9.78 -3.28
C PRO A 381 11.77 8.94 -3.58
N GLY A 382 11.34 8.05 -2.68
CA GLY A 382 10.19 7.15 -2.85
C GLY A 382 8.83 7.82 -2.72
N HIS A 383 7.97 7.34 -1.83
CA HIS A 383 6.56 7.75 -1.75
C HIS A 383 6.35 9.24 -1.52
N HIS A 384 7.21 9.90 -0.73
CA HIS A 384 7.08 11.35 -0.51
C HIS A 384 7.16 12.14 -1.80
N VAL A 385 8.13 11.80 -2.65
CA VAL A 385 8.31 12.49 -3.94
C VAL A 385 7.18 12.12 -4.89
N GLN A 386 6.81 10.83 -4.99
CA GLN A 386 5.80 10.38 -5.94
C GLN A 386 4.39 10.90 -5.61
N GLN A 387 3.94 10.72 -4.38
CA GLN A 387 2.60 11.13 -3.97
C GLN A 387 2.52 12.65 -3.78
N GLY A 388 3.57 13.26 -3.21
CA GLY A 388 3.63 14.71 -3.04
C GLY A 388 3.60 15.46 -4.37
N ILE A 389 4.38 15.04 -5.38
CA ILE A 389 4.37 15.70 -6.70
C ILE A 389 3.00 15.61 -7.35
N ALA A 390 2.33 14.45 -7.26
CA ALA A 390 0.98 14.27 -7.75
C ALA A 390 -0.02 15.20 -7.02
N MET A 391 0.08 15.30 -5.69
CA MET A 391 -0.75 16.22 -4.90
C MET A 391 -0.56 17.69 -5.30
N ALA A 392 0.68 18.07 -5.65
CA ALA A 392 0.99 19.42 -6.13
C ALA A 392 0.47 19.72 -7.55
N GLN A 393 0.08 18.72 -8.36
CA GLN A 393 -0.43 18.91 -9.73
C GLN A 393 -1.91 19.32 -9.80
N ARG A 394 -2.34 20.25 -8.93
CA ARG A 394 -3.74 20.72 -8.83
C ARG A 394 -4.29 21.39 -10.08
N ASN A 395 -3.41 21.86 -10.96
CA ASN A 395 -3.81 22.49 -12.21
C ASN A 395 -4.02 21.48 -13.35
N THR A 396 -3.62 20.22 -13.19
CA THR A 396 -3.64 19.22 -14.28
C THR A 396 -4.17 17.86 -13.86
N LEU A 397 -4.30 17.58 -12.56
CA LEU A 397 -4.94 16.39 -12.04
C LEU A 397 -6.17 16.84 -11.25
N ASN A 398 -7.35 16.26 -11.50
CA ASN A 398 -8.54 16.46 -10.66
C ASN A 398 -8.38 15.78 -9.29
N LEU A 399 -9.35 16.00 -8.38
CA LEU A 399 -9.28 15.49 -7.01
C LEU A 399 -9.12 13.96 -6.96
N TRP A 400 -9.93 13.21 -7.72
CA TRP A 400 -9.84 11.75 -7.78
C TRP A 400 -8.44 11.26 -8.16
N ARG A 401 -7.83 11.87 -9.18
CA ARG A 401 -6.47 11.53 -9.63
C ARG A 401 -5.39 11.82 -8.58
N ARG A 402 -5.61 12.80 -7.71
CA ARG A 402 -4.65 13.19 -6.65
C ARG A 402 -4.80 12.36 -5.39
N THR A 403 -6.02 11.95 -5.02
CA THR A 403 -6.29 11.42 -3.67
C THR A 403 -6.79 9.98 -3.62
N MET A 404 -7.47 9.49 -4.67
CA MET A 404 -8.08 8.15 -4.67
C MET A 404 -7.41 7.19 -5.63
N ASN A 405 -6.90 7.70 -6.75
CA ASN A 405 -6.27 6.88 -7.75
C ASN A 405 -4.85 6.48 -7.35
N PHE A 406 -4.70 5.24 -6.90
CA PHE A 406 -3.40 4.63 -6.60
C PHE A 406 -3.31 3.23 -7.20
N ASN A 407 -2.40 3.04 -8.14
CA ASN A 407 -2.01 1.73 -8.64
C ASN A 407 -0.78 1.21 -7.88
N SER A 408 -0.86 -0.02 -7.35
CA SER A 408 0.20 -0.58 -6.50
C SER A 408 1.51 -0.80 -7.26
N ALA A 409 1.49 -1.36 -8.47
CA ALA A 409 2.73 -1.52 -9.24
C ALA A 409 3.39 -0.19 -9.61
N HIS A 410 2.59 0.85 -9.88
CA HIS A 410 3.13 2.18 -10.08
C HIS A 410 3.80 2.74 -8.82
N GLY A 411 3.07 2.81 -7.70
CA GLY A 411 3.56 3.43 -6.46
C GLY A 411 4.66 2.64 -5.78
N GLU A 412 4.44 1.34 -5.58
CA GLU A 412 5.40 0.45 -4.91
C GLU A 412 6.60 0.15 -5.81
N GLY A 413 6.37 -0.01 -7.11
CA GLY A 413 7.44 -0.14 -8.10
C GLY A 413 8.31 1.10 -8.17
N TRP A 414 7.72 2.30 -8.08
CA TRP A 414 8.48 3.55 -8.00
C TRP A 414 9.37 3.57 -6.76
N SER A 415 8.83 3.23 -5.59
CA SER A 415 9.61 3.27 -4.34
C SER A 415 10.78 2.29 -4.35
N VAL A 416 10.61 1.09 -4.91
CA VAL A 416 11.72 0.14 -5.11
C VAL A 416 12.70 0.62 -6.17
N TYR A 417 12.22 1.27 -7.24
CA TYR A 417 13.07 1.92 -8.24
C TYR A 417 13.91 3.04 -7.60
N ALA A 418 13.29 3.88 -6.78
CA ALA A 418 13.92 4.96 -6.03
C ALA A 418 14.99 4.44 -5.06
N GLU A 419 14.73 3.35 -4.31
CA GLU A 419 15.74 2.68 -3.47
C GLU A 419 17.00 2.30 -4.27
N ASN A 420 16.83 1.68 -5.43
CA ASN A 420 17.96 1.25 -6.27
C ASN A 420 18.67 2.43 -6.94
N LEU A 421 17.92 3.49 -7.30
CA LEU A 421 18.49 4.71 -7.86
C LEU A 421 19.49 5.36 -6.88
N MET A 422 19.26 5.25 -5.57
CA MET A 422 20.19 5.76 -4.55
C MET A 422 21.57 5.09 -4.62
N GLU A 423 21.62 3.82 -5.00
CA GLU A 423 22.87 3.12 -5.25
C GLU A 423 23.60 3.67 -6.49
N GLU A 424 22.86 3.87 -7.59
CA GLU A 424 23.41 4.36 -8.86
C GLU A 424 24.02 5.76 -8.73
N VAL A 425 23.46 6.61 -7.87
CA VAL A 425 23.96 7.96 -7.59
C VAL A 425 25.02 8.01 -6.48
N GLY A 426 25.42 6.85 -5.96
CA GLY A 426 26.52 6.71 -5.01
C GLY A 426 26.18 7.07 -3.56
N PHE A 427 24.92 7.01 -3.16
CA PHE A 427 24.51 7.34 -1.79
C PHE A 427 24.89 6.27 -0.77
N PHE A 428 24.89 4.99 -1.18
CA PHE A 428 25.30 3.87 -0.34
C PHE A 428 26.82 3.63 -0.40
N GLU A 429 27.61 4.59 0.11
CA GLU A 429 29.08 4.42 0.20
C GLU A 429 29.49 3.34 1.22
N ASP A 430 28.71 3.21 2.29
CA ASP A 430 28.91 2.18 3.31
C ASP A 430 28.31 0.84 2.83
N PRO A 431 29.11 -0.23 2.69
CA PRO A 431 28.63 -1.53 2.24
C PRO A 431 27.58 -2.17 3.17
N ALA A 432 27.44 -1.70 4.42
CA ALA A 432 26.37 -2.13 5.31
C ALA A 432 24.99 -1.66 4.83
N TYR A 433 24.89 -0.42 4.33
CA TYR A 433 23.65 0.08 3.74
C TYR A 433 23.37 -0.54 2.36
N GLU A 434 24.43 -0.82 1.58
CA GLU A 434 24.32 -1.64 0.35
C GLU A 434 23.70 -3.01 0.69
N MET A 435 24.14 -3.66 1.77
CA MET A 435 23.55 -4.93 2.23
C MET A 435 22.06 -4.79 2.58
N GLY A 436 21.65 -3.69 3.22
CA GLY A 436 20.25 -3.39 3.53
C GLY A 436 19.38 -3.22 2.29
N LEU A 437 19.85 -2.45 1.31
CA LEU A 437 19.19 -2.31 -0.01
C LEU A 437 19.02 -3.67 -0.67
N LEU A 438 20.09 -4.48 -0.72
CA LEU A 438 20.03 -5.79 -1.38
C LEU A 438 19.07 -6.74 -0.66
N ASP A 439 18.98 -6.70 0.68
CA ASP A 439 17.97 -7.48 1.43
C ASP A 439 16.55 -7.00 1.10
N SER A 440 16.35 -5.69 0.99
CA SER A 440 15.09 -5.08 0.59
C SER A 440 14.63 -5.63 -0.76
N VAL A 441 15.47 -5.53 -1.80
CA VAL A 441 15.15 -6.03 -3.16
C VAL A 441 14.95 -7.54 -3.16
N ARG A 442 15.75 -8.28 -2.39
CA ARG A 442 15.65 -9.74 -2.32
C ARG A 442 14.32 -10.19 -1.75
N LEU A 443 13.83 -9.52 -0.72
CA LEU A 443 12.50 -9.78 -0.18
C LEU A 443 11.42 -9.56 -1.24
N ARG A 444 11.48 -8.47 -2.01
CA ARG A 444 10.46 -8.19 -3.04
C ARG A 444 10.45 -9.23 -4.16
N LEU A 445 11.62 -9.75 -4.57
CA LEU A 445 11.69 -10.86 -5.51
C LEU A 445 11.18 -12.17 -4.90
N ALA A 446 11.50 -12.43 -3.63
CA ALA A 446 10.99 -13.61 -2.92
C ALA A 446 9.47 -13.58 -2.76
N ARG A 447 8.87 -12.40 -2.59
CA ARG A 447 7.41 -12.21 -2.60
C ARG A 447 6.77 -12.71 -3.89
N VAL A 448 7.33 -12.39 -5.06
CA VAL A 448 6.82 -12.89 -6.35
C VAL A 448 6.79 -14.42 -6.39
N ALA A 449 7.90 -15.06 -6.01
CA ALA A 449 7.99 -16.52 -5.99
C ALA A 449 7.00 -17.16 -5.00
N VAL A 450 6.88 -16.61 -3.79
CA VAL A 450 5.98 -17.13 -2.74
C VAL A 450 4.52 -16.96 -3.12
N ASP A 451 4.14 -15.76 -3.54
CA ASP A 451 2.75 -15.37 -3.77
C ASP A 451 2.16 -16.16 -4.95
N ILE A 452 2.81 -16.12 -6.12
CA ILE A 452 2.40 -16.91 -7.28
C ILE A 452 2.54 -18.41 -6.97
N GLY A 453 3.66 -18.82 -6.36
CA GLY A 453 3.96 -20.22 -6.07
C GLY A 453 2.89 -20.91 -5.24
N VAL A 454 2.50 -20.28 -4.12
CA VAL A 454 1.48 -20.82 -3.21
C VAL A 454 0.09 -20.75 -3.84
N HIS A 455 -0.32 -19.59 -4.36
CA HIS A 455 -1.70 -19.42 -4.85
C HIS A 455 -2.02 -20.24 -6.10
N LEU A 456 -1.04 -20.50 -6.96
CA LEU A 456 -1.19 -21.38 -8.12
C LEU A 456 -0.74 -22.82 -7.85
N ARG A 457 -0.30 -23.15 -6.62
CA ARG A 457 0.19 -24.48 -6.23
C ARG A 457 1.28 -25.00 -7.19
N LYS A 458 2.26 -24.15 -7.50
CA LYS A 458 3.37 -24.50 -8.38
C LYS A 458 4.30 -25.53 -7.71
N GLN A 459 5.18 -26.14 -8.50
CA GLN A 459 6.26 -26.96 -7.94
C GLN A 459 7.25 -26.05 -7.19
N THR A 460 7.84 -26.54 -6.10
CA THR A 460 8.88 -25.82 -5.37
C THR A 460 10.16 -25.69 -6.23
N PRO A 461 10.96 -24.62 -6.07
CA PRO A 461 12.18 -24.41 -6.87
C PRO A 461 13.21 -25.54 -6.80
N ASP A 462 13.23 -26.29 -5.70
CA ASP A 462 14.10 -27.46 -5.52
C ASP A 462 13.52 -28.78 -6.08
N GLY A 463 12.31 -28.73 -6.65
CA GLY A 463 11.62 -29.87 -7.22
C GLY A 463 11.10 -30.90 -6.21
N THR A 464 11.16 -30.60 -4.90
CA THR A 464 10.84 -31.56 -3.84
C THR A 464 9.35 -31.72 -3.55
N GLY A 465 8.51 -30.76 -3.99
CA GLY A 465 7.07 -30.83 -3.78
C GLY A 465 6.32 -29.69 -4.45
N THR A 466 5.13 -29.39 -3.91
CA THR A 466 4.31 -28.25 -4.27
C THR A 466 4.45 -27.19 -3.18
N TRP A 467 4.37 -25.91 -3.54
CA TRP A 467 4.36 -24.82 -2.56
C TRP A 467 3.28 -25.04 -1.50
N ASP A 468 3.73 -25.03 -0.24
CA ASP A 468 2.88 -24.97 0.95
C ASP A 468 3.40 -23.90 1.91
N VAL A 469 2.66 -23.66 2.99
CA VAL A 469 3.01 -22.63 3.99
C VAL A 469 4.37 -22.91 4.64
N ALA A 470 4.68 -24.18 4.92
CA ALA A 470 5.92 -24.54 5.60
C ALA A 470 7.14 -24.25 4.71
N TYR A 471 7.04 -24.60 3.42
CA TYR A 471 8.04 -24.28 2.42
C TYR A 471 8.15 -22.77 2.21
N ALA A 472 7.03 -22.06 2.07
CA ALA A 472 7.02 -20.60 1.92
C ALA A 472 7.72 -19.91 3.10
N LYS A 473 7.44 -20.34 4.34
CA LYS A 473 8.09 -19.81 5.53
C LYS A 473 9.61 -20.05 5.51
N ALA A 474 10.04 -21.25 5.16
CA ALA A 474 11.46 -21.59 5.07
C ALA A 474 12.16 -20.80 3.94
N PHE A 475 11.51 -20.69 2.78
CA PHE A 475 11.99 -19.93 1.64
C PHE A 475 12.15 -18.45 1.98
N LEU A 476 11.15 -17.82 2.61
CA LEU A 476 11.26 -16.43 3.09
C LEU A 476 12.42 -16.29 4.06
N ARG A 477 12.56 -17.19 5.05
CA ARG A 477 13.64 -17.14 6.04
C ARG A 477 15.02 -17.21 5.38
N ASP A 478 15.15 -17.94 4.28
CA ASP A 478 16.39 -18.00 3.51
C ASP A 478 16.66 -16.72 2.71
N ASN A 479 15.63 -15.92 2.42
CA ASN A 479 15.65 -14.77 1.52
C ASN A 479 15.40 -13.40 2.16
N THR A 480 15.45 -13.28 3.48
CA THR A 480 15.32 -11.99 4.18
C THR A 480 16.08 -11.98 5.50
N ALA A 481 16.42 -10.78 5.98
CA ALA A 481 16.94 -10.54 7.33
C ALA A 481 15.83 -10.43 8.41
N MET A 482 14.55 -10.41 8.04
CA MET A 482 13.43 -10.26 8.99
C MET A 482 13.44 -11.29 10.12
N ASN A 483 13.05 -10.84 11.32
CA ASN A 483 12.83 -11.72 12.47
C ASN A 483 11.58 -12.61 12.28
N GLU A 484 11.44 -13.66 13.10
CA GLU A 484 10.36 -14.65 12.95
C GLU A 484 8.94 -14.07 13.09
N ALA A 485 8.75 -13.08 13.97
CA ALA A 485 7.43 -12.48 14.19
C ALA A 485 6.99 -11.69 12.95
N ARG A 486 7.89 -10.83 12.45
CA ARG A 486 7.69 -10.06 11.21
C ARG A 486 7.48 -10.96 10.01
N LEU A 487 8.29 -12.02 9.88
CA LEU A 487 8.17 -12.99 8.80
C LEU A 487 6.83 -13.73 8.83
N GLY A 488 6.35 -14.10 10.02
CA GLY A 488 5.03 -14.72 10.20
C GLY A 488 3.91 -13.80 9.72
N PHE A 489 3.90 -12.55 10.18
CA PHE A 489 2.92 -11.55 9.77
C PHE A 489 2.91 -11.32 8.25
N GLU A 490 4.09 -11.16 7.66
CA GLU A 490 4.24 -10.95 6.22
C GLU A 490 3.79 -12.17 5.41
N LEU A 491 4.08 -13.39 5.86
CA LEU A 491 3.58 -14.60 5.22
C LEU A 491 2.06 -14.68 5.28
N ASP A 492 1.45 -14.41 6.44
CA ASP A 492 -0.01 -14.38 6.57
C ASP A 492 -0.63 -13.29 5.66
N ARG A 493 0.04 -12.15 5.48
CA ARG A 493 -0.34 -11.11 4.51
C ARG A 493 -0.35 -11.64 3.08
N TYR A 494 0.74 -12.27 2.62
CA TYR A 494 0.81 -12.76 1.25
C TYR A 494 -0.29 -13.80 0.98
N LEU A 495 -0.51 -14.70 1.94
CA LEU A 495 -1.54 -15.74 1.86
C LEU A 495 -2.98 -15.20 1.95
N GLY A 496 -3.18 -14.01 2.52
CA GLY A 496 -4.49 -13.38 2.71
C GLY A 496 -4.83 -12.33 1.66
N TRP A 497 -3.83 -11.76 1.00
CA TRP A 497 -3.98 -10.65 0.06
C TRP A 497 -3.25 -10.94 -1.26
N PRO A 498 -3.79 -11.90 -2.06
CA PRO A 498 -3.12 -12.44 -3.23
C PRO A 498 -2.82 -11.35 -4.27
N GLY A 499 -1.67 -11.46 -4.94
CA GLY A 499 -1.28 -10.58 -6.04
C GLY A 499 -0.57 -9.30 -5.58
N GLN A 500 -0.97 -8.74 -4.43
CA GLN A 500 -0.44 -7.44 -3.96
C GLN A 500 1.07 -7.48 -3.73
N ALA A 501 1.60 -8.56 -3.15
CA ALA A 501 3.02 -8.66 -2.81
C ALA A 501 3.93 -8.65 -4.05
N THR A 502 3.40 -9.02 -5.23
CA THR A 502 4.16 -9.07 -6.48
C THR A 502 4.34 -7.71 -7.14
N SER A 503 3.46 -6.76 -6.84
CA SER A 503 3.42 -5.44 -7.48
C SER A 503 4.71 -4.65 -7.29
N TYR A 504 5.38 -4.83 -6.15
CA TYR A 504 6.65 -4.17 -5.84
C TYR A 504 7.74 -4.51 -6.85
N ALA A 505 8.05 -5.80 -7.04
CA ALA A 505 9.15 -6.22 -7.90
C ALA A 505 8.79 -6.13 -9.39
N LEU A 506 7.54 -6.43 -9.74
CA LEU A 506 7.08 -6.32 -11.14
C LEU A 506 6.92 -4.86 -11.56
N GLY A 507 6.41 -4.01 -10.68
CA GLY A 507 6.38 -2.56 -10.89
C GLY A 507 7.79 -1.98 -11.01
N TYR A 508 8.73 -2.41 -10.16
CA TYR A 508 10.15 -2.02 -10.26
C TYR A 508 10.73 -2.36 -11.64
N ARG A 509 10.49 -3.58 -12.13
CA ARG A 509 10.88 -4.01 -13.48
C ARG A 509 10.27 -3.09 -14.55
N ASP A 510 8.98 -2.78 -14.44
CA ASP A 510 8.28 -1.91 -15.39
C ASP A 510 8.85 -0.48 -15.40
N TRP A 511 9.22 0.06 -14.23
CA TRP A 511 9.87 1.38 -14.12
C TRP A 511 11.27 1.40 -14.75
N LEU A 512 12.07 0.35 -14.56
CA LEU A 512 13.37 0.21 -15.24
C LEU A 512 13.21 0.16 -16.76
N ASP A 513 12.29 -0.69 -17.24
CA ASP A 513 12.01 -0.85 -18.67
C ASP A 513 11.47 0.43 -19.31
N LEU A 514 10.75 1.25 -18.54
CA LEU A 514 10.29 2.57 -18.97
C LEU A 514 11.42 3.59 -19.00
N ARG A 515 12.22 3.67 -17.93
CA ARG A 515 13.40 4.54 -17.86
C ARG A 515 14.33 4.30 -19.03
N ASP A 516 14.72 3.04 -19.25
CA ASP A 516 15.71 2.69 -20.26
C ASP A 516 15.22 3.05 -21.67
N ALA A 517 13.92 2.88 -21.93
CA ALA A 517 13.29 3.31 -23.18
C ALA A 517 13.27 4.84 -23.34
N ALA A 518 12.96 5.59 -22.29
CA ALA A 518 12.93 7.06 -22.30
C ALA A 518 14.33 7.65 -22.52
N LEU A 519 15.35 7.10 -21.85
CA LEU A 519 16.74 7.48 -22.05
C LEU A 519 17.22 7.17 -23.47
N ALA A 520 16.79 6.03 -24.05
CA ALA A 520 17.10 5.69 -25.43
C ALA A 520 16.47 6.66 -26.45
N GLN A 521 15.36 7.32 -26.12
CA GLN A 521 14.76 8.41 -26.91
C GLN A 521 15.46 9.77 -26.70
N GLY A 522 16.45 9.83 -25.81
CA GLY A 522 17.28 11.02 -25.59
C GLY A 522 16.82 11.92 -24.44
N MET A 523 15.87 11.48 -23.61
CA MET A 523 15.56 12.19 -22.36
C MET A 523 16.73 12.07 -21.39
N SER A 524 16.99 13.13 -20.61
CA SER A 524 17.79 13.00 -19.40
C SER A 524 17.01 12.28 -18.30
N LEU A 525 17.73 11.72 -17.32
CA LEU A 525 17.11 11.03 -16.19
C LEU A 525 16.14 11.94 -15.42
N LYS A 526 16.51 13.22 -15.25
CA LYS A 526 15.67 14.21 -14.60
C LYS A 526 14.40 14.52 -15.39
N GLU A 527 14.51 14.69 -16.71
CA GLU A 527 13.34 14.93 -17.57
C GLU A 527 12.38 13.75 -17.54
N PHE A 528 12.92 12.52 -17.53
CA PHE A 528 12.11 11.31 -17.38
C PHE A 528 11.33 11.31 -16.05
N HIS A 529 12.01 11.51 -14.91
CA HIS A 529 11.34 11.53 -13.62
C HIS A 529 10.32 12.66 -13.51
N ASP A 530 10.68 13.89 -13.92
CA ASP A 530 9.75 15.02 -13.89
C ASP A 530 8.51 14.77 -14.76
N LYS A 531 8.67 14.19 -15.95
CA LYS A 531 7.55 13.85 -16.84
C LYS A 531 6.67 12.77 -16.20
N ALA A 532 7.26 11.66 -15.76
CA ALA A 532 6.50 10.52 -15.24
C ALA A 532 5.77 10.85 -13.93
N LEU A 533 6.43 11.48 -12.96
CA LEU A 533 5.86 11.73 -11.63
C LEU A 533 4.72 12.76 -11.65
N ARG A 534 4.80 13.77 -12.52
CA ARG A 534 3.72 14.77 -12.68
C ARG A 534 2.45 14.19 -13.29
N LEU A 535 2.53 13.04 -13.94
CA LEU A 535 1.34 12.38 -14.45
C LEU A 535 0.53 11.73 -13.32
N GLY A 536 1.06 11.57 -12.11
CA GLY A 536 0.36 10.91 -11.00
C GLY A 536 0.25 9.39 -11.20
N SER A 537 -0.36 8.70 -10.24
CA SER A 537 -0.46 7.23 -10.28
C SER A 537 -1.34 6.75 -11.44
N MET A 538 -0.99 5.61 -12.04
CA MET A 538 -1.77 4.92 -13.09
C MET A 538 -1.16 3.56 -13.42
N PRO A 539 -1.87 2.66 -14.13
CA PRO A 539 -1.27 1.48 -14.73
C PRO A 539 -0.01 1.77 -15.55
N MET A 540 1.01 0.91 -15.43
CA MET A 540 2.32 1.13 -16.05
C MET A 540 2.27 1.17 -17.59
N ASP A 541 1.36 0.42 -18.22
CA ASP A 541 1.18 0.43 -19.68
C ASP A 541 0.59 1.75 -20.20
N ILE A 542 -0.26 2.41 -19.40
CA ILE A 542 -0.77 3.76 -19.68
C ILE A 542 0.37 4.76 -19.50
N LEU A 543 1.07 4.73 -18.37
CA LEU A 543 2.21 5.62 -18.11
C LEU A 543 3.25 5.55 -19.23
N ARG A 544 3.61 4.33 -19.65
CA ARG A 544 4.59 4.09 -20.71
C ARG A 544 4.23 4.79 -22.01
N ARG A 545 2.97 4.73 -22.43
CA ARG A 545 2.51 5.42 -23.65
C ARG A 545 2.63 6.94 -23.50
N HIS A 546 2.19 7.51 -22.40
CA HIS A 546 2.23 8.97 -22.20
C HIS A 546 3.64 9.52 -21.97
N VAL A 547 4.55 8.72 -21.42
CA VAL A 547 5.95 9.11 -21.26
C VAL A 547 6.73 9.00 -22.57
N LEU A 548 6.53 7.94 -23.36
CA LEU A 548 7.30 7.69 -24.60
C LEU A 548 6.73 8.33 -25.87
N ASN A 549 5.52 8.90 -25.79
CA ASN A 549 4.90 9.69 -26.86
C ASN A 549 5.33 11.16 -26.85
#